data_AF-A0A238WZC9-F1
#
_entry.id   AF-A0A238WZC9-F1
#
_cell.length_a   1.000
_cell.length_b   1.000
_cell.length_c   1.000
_cell.angle_alpha   90.00
_cell.angle_beta   90.00
_cell.angle_gamma   90.00
#
_symmetry.space_group_name_H-M   'P 1'
#
loop_
_entity.id
_entity.type
_entity.pdbx_description
1 polymer ?
#
loop_
_entity_poly.entity_id
_entity_poly.type
_entity_poly.pdbx_seq_one_letter_code
_entity_poly.pdbx_strand_id
1 'polypeptide(L)'
;MKKRILWGVFAFAVVLSIRVFCGVYVHDEFAERHFFIKHRPTWKWLFYSPIGMSDKKLGELSEEEQIEQKYFNEFILDQRIIF
;
A
#
# COMPACT_ATOMS: atom_id res chain seq x y z
N MET A 1 15.53 -32.78 12.14
CA MET A 1 15.62 -32.02 10.86
C MET A 1 14.27 -31.53 10.36
N LYS A 2 13.25 -32.40 10.20
CA LYS A 2 11.90 -32.01 9.72
C LYS A 2 11.25 -30.83 10.48
N LYS A 3 11.38 -30.78 11.82
CA LYS A 3 10.85 -29.66 12.63
C LYS A 3 11.50 -28.30 12.31
N ARG A 4 12.81 -28.26 12.01
CA ARG A 4 13.51 -27.01 11.64
C ARG A 4 13.05 -26.49 10.29
N ILE A 5 12.82 -27.39 9.34
CA ILE A 5 12.25 -27.06 8.03
C ILE A 5 10.83 -26.50 8.19
N LEU A 6 9.99 -27.14 9.01
CA LEU A 6 8.63 -26.67 9.28
C LEU A 6 8.61 -25.25 9.86
N TRP A 7 9.46 -24.97 10.86
CA TRP A 7 9.60 -23.63 11.42
C TRP A 7 10.08 -22.61 10.39
N GLY A 8 11.00 -23.00 9.49
CA GLY A 8 11.45 -22.14 8.39
C GLY A 8 10.31 -21.79 7.42
N VAL A 9 9.52 -22.79 7.01
CA VAL A 9 8.36 -22.58 6.13
C VAL A 9 7.31 -21.69 6.80
N PHE A 10 7.03 -21.92 8.09
CA PHE A 10 6.09 -21.10 8.85
C PHE A 10 6.56 -19.64 8.95
N ALA A 11 7.82 -19.42 9.33
CA ALA A 11 8.38 -18.07 9.42
C ALA A 11 8.35 -17.36 8.06
N PHE A 12 8.68 -18.06 6.98
CA PHE A 12 8.60 -17.53 5.63
C PHE A 12 7.17 -17.13 5.25
N ALA A 13 6.17 -17.97 5.55
CA ALA A 13 4.76 -17.66 5.28
C ALA A 13 4.28 -16.43 6.07
N VAL A 14 4.70 -16.27 7.32
CA VAL A 14 4.37 -15.09 8.14
C VAL A 14 5.01 -13.83 7.55
N VAL A 15 6.30 -13.87 7.22
CA VAL A 15 7.00 -12.72 6.62
C VAL A 15 6.38 -12.34 5.27
N LEU A 16 6.06 -13.34 4.43
CA LEU A 16 5.41 -13.11 3.15
C LEU A 16 4.02 -12.47 3.33
N SER A 17 3.24 -12.94 4.30
CA SER A 17 1.92 -12.38 4.61
C SER A 17 2.03 -10.92 5.04
N ILE A 18 2.93 -10.60 5.96
CA ILE A 18 3.19 -9.21 6.38
C ILE A 18 3.61 -8.36 5.16
N ARG A 19 4.47 -8.87 4.28
CA ARG A 19 4.96 -8.12 3.12
C ARG A 19 3.86 -7.76 2.12
N VAL A 20 2.89 -8.66 1.90
CA VAL A 20 1.82 -8.44 0.92
C VAL A 20 0.59 -7.73 1.50
N PHE A 21 0.35 -7.85 2.80
CA PHE A 21 -0.81 -7.22 3.47
C PHE A 21 -0.47 -5.93 4.24
N CYS A 22 0.79 -5.62 4.51
CA CYS A 22 1.14 -4.34 5.14
C CYS A 22 1.68 -3.35 4.11
N GLY A 23 1.46 -2.06 4.35
CA GLY A 23 1.94 -0.98 3.51
C GLY A 23 2.16 0.30 4.28
N VAL A 24 2.73 1.29 3.59
CA VAL A 24 2.92 2.65 4.07
C VAL A 24 2.30 3.59 3.05
N TYR A 25 1.52 4.58 3.51
CA TYR A 25 1.10 5.67 2.64
C TYR A 25 1.71 7.00 3.07
N VAL A 26 1.84 7.91 2.11
CA VAL A 26 2.28 9.29 2.36
C VAL A 26 1.04 10.18 2.42
N HIS A 27 0.90 10.95 3.50
CA HIS A 27 -0.18 11.92 3.62
C HIS A 27 0.08 13.12 2.71
N ASP A 28 -0.94 13.53 1.98
CA ASP A 28 -0.82 14.54 0.91
C ASP A 28 -0.49 15.95 1.44
N GLU A 29 -0.86 16.25 2.69
CA GLU A 29 -0.65 17.57 3.32
C GLU A 29 0.69 17.72 4.07
N PHE A 30 1.20 16.66 4.72
CA PHE A 30 2.34 16.78 5.65
C PHE A 30 3.55 15.92 5.27
N ALA A 31 3.51 15.22 4.13
CA ALA A 31 4.52 14.25 3.71
C ALA A 31 4.86 13.17 4.77
N GLU A 32 3.96 13.00 5.75
CA GLU A 32 4.10 12.03 6.82
C GLU A 32 3.80 10.63 6.30
N ARG A 33 4.52 9.64 6.86
CA ARG A 33 4.39 8.24 6.47
C ARG A 33 3.56 7.49 7.51
N HIS A 34 2.45 6.93 7.08
CA HIS A 34 1.54 6.17 7.93
C HIS A 34 1.54 4.70 7.54
N PHE A 35 1.73 3.84 8.53
CA PHE A 35 1.60 2.40 8.34
C PHE A 35 0.13 1.99 8.33
N PHE A 36 -0.23 1.06 7.44
CA PHE A 36 -1.59 0.52 7.39
C PHE A 36 -1.60 -0.96 6.97
N ILE A 37 -2.72 -1.62 7.27
CA ILE A 37 -3.02 -2.99 6.83
C ILE A 37 -3.93 -2.88 5.61
N LYS A 38 -3.47 -3.45 4.50
CA LYS A 38 -4.19 -3.53 3.24
C LYS A 38 -5.31 -4.56 3.33
N HIS A 39 -6.45 -4.25 2.74
CA HIS A 39 -7.58 -5.18 2.66
C HIS A 39 -7.38 -6.32 1.64
N ARG A 40 -6.45 -6.15 0.67
CA ARG A 40 -6.10 -7.16 -0.34
C ARG A 40 -4.57 -7.30 -0.50
N PRO A 41 -4.05 -8.48 -0.88
CA PRO A 41 -2.61 -8.67 -1.02
C PRO A 41 -2.06 -7.94 -2.25
N THR A 42 -0.97 -7.19 -2.09
CA THR A 42 -0.20 -6.61 -3.20
C THR A 42 1.27 -6.46 -2.84
N TRP A 43 2.14 -6.58 -3.85
CA TRP A 43 3.58 -6.38 -3.69
C TRP A 43 3.97 -4.91 -3.46
N LYS A 44 3.06 -3.97 -3.78
CA LYS A 44 3.27 -2.54 -3.58
C LYS A 44 3.41 -2.21 -2.10
N TRP A 45 4.47 -1.50 -1.71
CA TRP A 45 4.73 -1.15 -0.31
C TRP A 45 4.33 0.29 0.01
N LEU A 46 4.72 1.23 -0.84
CA LEU A 46 4.45 2.66 -0.69
C LEU A 46 3.25 3.07 -1.54
N PHE A 47 2.35 3.85 -0.97
CA PHE A 47 1.17 4.44 -1.63
C PHE A 47 1.21 5.95 -1.46
N TYR A 48 0.93 6.69 -2.52
CA TYR A 48 0.83 8.16 -2.45
C TYR A 48 -0.22 8.64 -3.45
N SER A 49 -0.76 9.85 -3.29
CA SER A 49 -1.66 10.44 -4.28
C SER A 49 -0.88 11.35 -5.24
N PRO A 50 -0.75 11.01 -6.54
CA PRO A 50 -0.25 11.95 -7.54
C PRO A 50 -1.14 13.19 -7.71
N ILE A 51 -2.44 13.08 -7.46
CA ILE A 51 -3.35 14.23 -7.43
C ILE A 51 -3.06 15.07 -6.18
N GLY A 52 -2.94 14.43 -5.02
CA GLY A 52 -2.69 15.10 -3.74
C GLY A 52 -3.70 16.23 -3.48
N MET A 53 -3.18 17.39 -3.10
CA MET A 53 -3.98 18.62 -2.90
C MET A 53 -4.14 19.47 -4.17
N SER A 54 -3.86 18.92 -5.36
CA SER A 54 -4.00 19.65 -6.62
C SER A 54 -5.40 19.49 -7.24
N ASP A 55 -5.82 20.47 -8.04
CA ASP A 55 -7.07 20.41 -8.80
C ASP A 55 -6.99 19.49 -10.05
N LYS A 56 -5.91 18.71 -10.19
CA LYS A 56 -5.71 17.83 -11.33
C LYS A 56 -6.79 16.76 -11.39
N LYS A 57 -7.27 16.47 -12.60
CA LYS A 57 -8.17 15.35 -12.85
C LYS A 57 -7.35 14.09 -13.16
N LEU A 58 -7.93 12.92 -12.87
CA LEU A 58 -7.29 11.63 -13.18
C LEU A 58 -6.85 11.52 -14.66
N GLY A 59 -7.63 12.08 -15.60
CA GLY A 59 -7.29 12.07 -17.02
C GLY A 59 -6.14 13.00 -17.44
N GLU A 60 -5.67 13.86 -16.54
CA GLU A 60 -4.54 14.78 -16.77
C GLU A 60 -3.21 14.20 -16.28
N LEU A 61 -3.26 13.04 -15.60
CA LEU A 61 -2.10 12.30 -15.13
C LEU A 61 -1.56 11.38 -16.23
N SER A 62 -0.26 11.11 -16.19
CA SER A 62 0.34 10.03 -16.99
C SER A 62 -0.27 8.67 -16.62
N GLU A 63 -0.15 7.67 -17.50
CA GLU A 63 -0.71 6.33 -17.23
C GLU A 63 -0.18 5.72 -15.91
N GLU A 64 1.10 5.94 -15.60
CA GLU A 64 1.73 5.47 -14.36
C GLU A 64 1.13 6.16 -13.13
N GLU A 65 0.96 7.49 -13.18
CA GLU A 65 0.32 8.25 -12.11
C GLU A 65 -1.16 7.90 -11.96
N GLN A 66 -1.87 7.59 -13.04
CA GLN A 66 -3.24 7.10 -12.96
C GLN A 66 -3.33 5.75 -12.24
N ILE A 67 -2.38 4.85 -12.50
CA ILE A 67 -2.30 3.57 -11.80
C ILE A 67 -2.02 3.80 -10.31
N GLU A 68 -1.08 4.70 -10.00
CA GLU A 68 -0.76 5.05 -8.62
C GLU A 68 -1.97 5.64 -7.89
N GLN A 69 -2.66 6.59 -8.50
CA GLN A 69 -3.86 7.20 -7.93
C GLN A 69 -4.96 6.17 -7.71
N LYS A 70 -5.15 5.21 -8.64
CA LYS A 70 -6.10 4.10 -8.45
C LYS A 70 -5.74 3.24 -7.25
N TYR A 71 -4.45 2.91 -7.07
CA TYR A 71 -3.97 2.20 -5.89
C TYR A 71 -4.22 2.99 -4.61
N PHE A 72 -3.95 4.30 -4.62
CA PHE A 72 -4.18 5.15 -3.46
C PHE A 72 -5.67 5.24 -3.10
N ASN A 73 -6.53 5.45 -4.10
CA ASN A 73 -7.98 5.48 -3.91
C ASN A 73 -8.49 4.19 -3.25
N GLU A 74 -8.13 3.05 -3.82
CA GLU A 74 -8.61 1.75 -3.36
C GLU A 74 -8.09 1.35 -1.98
N PHE A 75 -6.80 1.57 -1.71
CA PHE A 75 -6.18 1.07 -0.49
C PHE A 75 -6.25 2.04 0.69
N ILE A 76 -6.36 3.35 0.43
CA ILE A 76 -6.27 4.40 1.45
C ILE A 76 -7.61 5.14 1.60
N LEU A 77 -8.11 5.75 0.51
CA LEU A 77 -9.30 6.62 0.56
C LEU A 77 -10.59 5.83 0.81
N ASP A 78 -10.84 4.78 0.03
CA ASP A 78 -12.07 3.98 0.13
C ASP A 78 -12.19 3.27 1.48
N GLN A 79 -11.05 3.01 2.14
CA GLN A 79 -10.97 2.41 3.47
C GLN A 79 -11.08 3.44 4.61
N ARG A 80 -11.22 4.74 4.30
CA ARG A 80 -11.24 5.86 5.27
C ARG A 80 -10.09 5.81 6.26
N ILE A 81 -8.90 5.46 5.78
CA ILE A 81 -7.69 5.39 6.62
C ILE A 81 -7.16 6.81 6.92
N ILE A 82 -7.64 7.81 6.19
CA ILE A 82 -7.38 9.22 6.41
C ILE A 82 -8.30 9.73 7.52
N PHE A 83 -7.72 9.98 8.71
CA PHE A 83 -8.33 10.70 9.83
C PHE A 83 -7.56 12.00 10.07
#